data_AF-A0A2K0ULG9-F1
#
_entry.id   AF-A0A2K0ULG9-F1
#
_cell.length_a   1.000
_cell.length_b   1.000
_cell.length_c   1.000
_cell.angle_alpha   90.00
_cell.angle_beta   90.00
_cell.angle_gamma   90.00
#
_symmetry.space_group_name_H-M   'P 1'
#
loop_
_entity.id
_entity.type
_entity.pdbx_description
1 polymer ?
#
loop_
_entity_poly.entity_id
_entity_poly.type
_entity_poly.pdbx_seq_one_letter_code
_entity_poly.pdbx_strand_id
1 'polypeptide(L)'
;MAELQSLYIRDLKMNENDQHFADGVALVQAYWAFSLEMCQRDREILRKIIVEGDYAHTPSSRRHPSSHRLYRNRLGASVPGWIVMRTLYKTLSDEYIEGMTAKGITVPTRDRTERYFKLMPPVTMPTEFNMNTDDARHYAANFPNLRQIPTTFRRLGTETERATVAMLKRLNAQILRGSAPVIAQPTTANA
;
A
#
# COMPACT_ATOMS: atom_id res chain seq x y z
N MET A 1 -18.77 -12.69 18.08
CA MET A 1 -17.97 -11.57 17.51
C MET A 1 -17.58 -11.97 16.10
N ALA A 2 -17.80 -11.11 15.11
CA ALA A 2 -17.41 -11.39 13.72
C ALA A 2 -15.88 -11.55 13.62
N GLU A 3 -15.42 -12.65 13.03
CA GLU A 3 -14.00 -12.97 12.90
C GLU A 3 -13.31 -11.94 11.98
N LEU A 4 -12.19 -11.38 12.45
CA LEU A 4 -11.37 -10.48 11.65
C LEU A 4 -10.54 -11.32 10.68
N GLN A 5 -10.93 -11.32 9.40
CA GLN A 5 -10.18 -12.05 8.39
C GLN A 5 -8.81 -11.41 8.16
N SER A 6 -7.77 -12.23 8.19
CA SER A 6 -6.43 -11.78 7.82
C SER A 6 -6.30 -11.58 6.31
N LEU A 7 -5.44 -10.63 5.97
CA LEU A 7 -4.93 -10.42 4.62
C LEU A 7 -3.45 -10.04 4.74
N TYR A 8 -2.59 -10.69 3.97
CA TYR A 8 -1.14 -10.46 3.93
C TYR A 8 -0.66 -10.40 2.47
N ILE A 9 0.55 -9.88 2.26
CA ILE A 9 1.16 -9.75 0.92
C ILE A 9 1.22 -11.10 0.19
N ARG A 10 1.53 -12.19 0.91
CA ARG A 10 1.56 -13.55 0.33
C ARG A 10 0.22 -13.99 -0.27
N ASP A 11 -0.89 -13.44 0.20
CA ASP A 11 -2.23 -13.80 -0.27
C ASP A 11 -2.51 -13.22 -1.67
N LEU A 12 -1.69 -12.27 -2.14
CA LEU A 12 -1.76 -11.73 -3.50
C LEU A 12 -1.36 -12.77 -4.55
N LYS A 13 -0.59 -13.81 -4.19
CA LYS A 13 -0.01 -14.79 -5.12
C LYS A 13 0.75 -14.14 -6.30
N MET A 14 1.30 -12.96 -6.07
CA MET A 14 2.12 -12.18 -7.01
C MET A 14 3.53 -12.05 -6.45
N ASN A 15 4.50 -11.81 -7.32
CA ASN A 15 5.87 -11.50 -6.92
C ASN A 15 6.26 -10.09 -7.40
N GLU A 16 7.42 -9.62 -6.96
CA GLU A 16 7.94 -8.28 -7.24
C GLU A 16 8.15 -7.93 -8.71
N ASN A 17 8.18 -8.93 -9.60
CA ASN A 17 8.30 -8.71 -11.05
C ASN A 17 6.92 -8.53 -11.71
N ASP A 18 5.82 -8.71 -10.99
CA ASP A 18 4.48 -8.43 -11.51
C ASP A 18 4.24 -6.92 -11.53
N GLN A 19 3.76 -6.41 -12.67
CA GLN A 19 3.48 -4.99 -12.86
C GLN A 19 2.42 -4.43 -11.89
N HIS A 20 1.58 -5.28 -11.30
CA HIS A 20 0.53 -4.92 -10.35
C HIS A 20 0.91 -5.18 -8.89
N PHE A 21 2.08 -5.75 -8.63
CA PHE A 21 2.51 -6.11 -7.27
C PHE A 21 2.54 -4.90 -6.34
N ALA A 22 3.06 -3.76 -6.83
CA ALA A 22 3.10 -2.51 -6.06
C ALA A 22 1.69 -2.04 -5.62
N ASP A 23 0.72 -2.13 -6.53
CA ASP A 23 -0.68 -1.77 -6.26
C ASP A 23 -1.29 -2.72 -5.23
N GLY A 24 -1.05 -4.02 -5.39
CA GLY A 24 -1.53 -5.05 -4.46
C GLY A 24 -0.98 -4.86 -3.05
N VAL A 25 0.33 -4.61 -2.91
CA VAL A 25 0.96 -4.34 -1.61
C VAL A 25 0.35 -3.09 -0.96
N ALA A 26 0.15 -2.01 -1.71
CA ALA A 26 -0.46 -0.79 -1.19
C ALA A 26 -1.90 -1.04 -0.71
N LEU A 27 -2.67 -1.88 -1.41
CA LEU A 27 -4.03 -2.22 -1.01
C LEU A 27 -4.08 -3.13 0.21
N VAL A 28 -3.14 -4.06 0.35
CA VAL A 28 -2.98 -4.85 1.59
C VAL A 28 -2.69 -3.93 2.78
N GLN A 29 -1.80 -2.94 2.60
CA GLN A 29 -1.55 -1.93 3.64
C GLN A 29 -2.81 -1.11 3.95
N ALA A 30 -3.58 -0.70 2.94
CA ALA A 30 -4.85 0.00 3.15
C ALA A 30 -5.88 -0.87 3.89
N TYR A 31 -5.91 -2.17 3.63
CA TYR A 31 -6.75 -3.11 4.38
C TYR A 31 -6.35 -3.14 5.87
N TRP A 32 -5.05 -3.19 6.19
CA TRP A 32 -4.57 -3.12 7.57
C TRP A 32 -4.96 -1.81 8.24
N ALA A 33 -4.83 -0.70 7.52
CA ALA A 33 -5.15 0.63 8.02
C ALA A 33 -6.64 0.79 8.35
N PHE A 34 -7.55 0.27 7.50
CA PHE A 34 -8.97 0.63 7.58
C PHE A 34 -9.92 -0.50 7.99
N SER A 35 -9.49 -1.76 8.00
CA SER A 35 -10.37 -2.91 8.29
C SER A 35 -11.05 -2.88 9.66
N LEU A 36 -10.44 -2.23 10.66
CA LEU A 36 -11.04 -2.10 11.99
C LEU A 36 -12.15 -1.04 12.07
N GLU A 37 -12.31 -0.20 11.04
CA GLU A 37 -13.39 0.80 10.94
C GLU A 37 -14.49 0.37 9.95
N MET A 38 -14.34 -0.79 9.30
CA MET A 38 -15.30 -1.33 8.35
C MET A 38 -16.22 -2.38 8.98
N CYS A 39 -17.44 -2.49 8.46
CA CYS A 39 -18.30 -3.63 8.79
C CYS A 39 -17.74 -4.93 8.19
N GLN A 40 -18.21 -6.09 8.66
CA GLN A 40 -17.74 -7.39 8.18
C GLN A 40 -17.89 -7.54 6.66
N ARG A 41 -19.06 -7.14 6.11
CA ARG A 41 -19.35 -7.22 4.68
C ARG A 41 -18.35 -6.41 3.85
N ASP A 42 -18.01 -5.19 4.28
CA ASP A 42 -17.05 -4.35 3.57
C ASP A 42 -15.64 -4.93 3.62
N ARG A 43 -15.22 -5.52 4.75
CA ARG A 43 -13.95 -6.24 4.84
C ARG A 43 -13.87 -7.38 3.85
N GLU A 44 -14.92 -8.19 3.75
CA GLU A 44 -14.97 -9.34 2.84
C GLU A 44 -14.92 -8.89 1.38
N ILE A 45 -15.65 -7.83 1.02
CA ILE A 45 -15.62 -7.26 -0.33
C ILE A 45 -14.24 -6.68 -0.65
N LEU A 46 -13.65 -5.89 0.25
CA LEU A 46 -12.31 -5.32 0.02
C LEU A 46 -11.26 -6.44 -0.13
N ARG A 47 -11.30 -7.44 0.75
CA ARG A 47 -10.41 -8.58 0.68
C ARG A 47 -10.57 -9.33 -0.65
N LYS A 48 -11.81 -9.55 -1.10
CA LYS A 48 -12.09 -10.19 -2.39
C LYS A 48 -11.48 -9.39 -3.54
N ILE A 49 -11.70 -8.06 -3.58
CA ILE A 49 -11.12 -7.18 -4.60
C ILE A 49 -9.59 -7.34 -4.64
N ILE A 50 -8.94 -7.39 -3.48
CA ILE A 50 -7.48 -7.49 -3.39
C ILE A 50 -6.96 -8.89 -3.80
N VAL A 51 -7.59 -9.95 -3.34
CA VAL A 51 -7.12 -11.33 -3.62
C VAL A 51 -7.39 -11.72 -5.07
N GLU A 52 -8.50 -11.27 -5.66
CA GLU A 52 -8.86 -11.59 -7.04
C GLU A 52 -8.18 -10.67 -8.08
N GLY A 53 -7.40 -9.67 -7.63
CA GLY A 53 -6.76 -8.72 -8.54
C GLY A 53 -7.76 -7.75 -9.20
N ASP A 54 -8.91 -7.55 -8.55
CA ASP A 54 -10.03 -6.76 -9.05
C ASP A 54 -9.77 -5.24 -9.03
N TYR A 55 -8.55 -4.84 -8.73
CA TYR A 55 -8.02 -3.48 -8.76
C TYR A 55 -7.04 -3.23 -9.91
N ALA A 56 -6.67 -4.26 -10.70
CA ALA A 56 -5.64 -4.14 -11.71
C ALA A 56 -5.95 -3.04 -12.75
N HIS A 57 -4.94 -2.21 -13.05
CA HIS A 57 -5.07 -1.15 -14.04
C HIS A 57 -5.06 -1.68 -15.48
N THR A 58 -5.92 -1.11 -16.32
CA THR A 58 -5.77 -1.15 -17.78
C THR A 58 -4.87 0.01 -18.25
N PRO A 59 -4.34 0.00 -19.48
CA PRO A 59 -3.57 1.13 -20.00
C PRO A 59 -4.32 2.48 -19.91
N SER A 60 -5.64 2.48 -20.14
CA SER A 60 -6.48 3.67 -20.02
C SER A 60 -6.67 4.12 -18.57
N SER A 61 -6.87 3.19 -17.63
CA SER A 61 -7.06 3.57 -16.22
C SER A 61 -5.80 4.10 -15.57
N ARG A 62 -4.60 3.74 -16.07
CA ARG A 62 -3.34 4.36 -15.62
C ARG A 62 -3.28 5.86 -15.90
N ARG A 63 -3.93 6.32 -16.97
CA ARG A 63 -3.98 7.74 -17.36
C ARG A 63 -5.10 8.48 -16.64
N HIS A 64 -6.28 7.86 -16.56
CA HIS A 64 -7.49 8.50 -16.05
C HIS A 64 -8.23 7.60 -15.03
N PRO A 65 -8.44 8.07 -13.79
CA PRO A 65 -9.20 7.34 -12.78
C PRO A 65 -10.61 6.93 -13.24
N SER A 66 -11.28 7.78 -14.03
CA SER A 66 -12.62 7.53 -14.58
C SER A 66 -12.70 6.32 -15.52
N SER A 67 -11.57 5.92 -16.11
CA SER A 67 -11.49 4.72 -16.95
C SER A 67 -11.38 3.43 -16.13
N HIS A 68 -11.12 3.51 -14.81
CA HIS A 68 -11.01 2.35 -13.94
C HIS A 68 -12.34 1.60 -13.83
N ARG A 69 -12.31 0.25 -13.80
CA ARG A 69 -13.56 -0.54 -13.73
C ARG A 69 -14.37 -0.25 -12.48
N LEU A 70 -13.69 -0.02 -11.34
CA LEU A 70 -14.36 0.27 -10.07
C LEU A 70 -15.04 1.64 -10.15
N TYR A 71 -14.40 2.65 -10.75
CA TYR A 71 -15.02 3.97 -10.92
C TYR A 71 -16.38 3.89 -11.63
N ARG A 72 -16.50 2.98 -12.62
CA ARG A 72 -17.69 2.85 -13.46
C ARG A 72 -18.77 1.91 -12.92
N ASN A 73 -18.50 1.18 -11.85
CA ASN A 73 -19.41 0.16 -11.34
C ASN A 73 -19.94 0.48 -9.94
N ARG A 74 -20.96 -0.26 -9.50
CA ARG A 74 -21.55 -0.08 -8.16
C ARG A 74 -20.56 -0.37 -7.04
N LEU A 75 -19.55 -1.22 -7.26
CA LEU A 75 -18.53 -1.52 -6.27
C LEU A 75 -17.63 -0.31 -5.99
N GLY A 76 -17.30 0.53 -6.99
CA GLY A 76 -16.59 1.78 -6.73
C GLY A 76 -17.38 2.79 -5.92
N ALA A 77 -18.71 2.66 -5.91
CA ALA A 77 -19.60 3.45 -5.06
C ALA A 77 -19.88 2.77 -3.71
N SER A 78 -18.83 2.28 -3.05
CA SER A 78 -18.88 1.62 -1.73
C SER A 78 -17.62 1.95 -0.92
N VAL A 79 -17.64 1.67 0.40
CA VAL A 79 -16.45 1.87 1.25
C VAL A 79 -15.22 1.12 0.71
N PRO A 80 -15.30 -0.19 0.36
CA PRO A 80 -14.19 -0.91 -0.27
C PRO A 80 -13.71 -0.27 -1.57
N GLY A 81 -14.64 0.09 -2.46
CA GLY A 81 -14.32 0.72 -3.73
C GLY A 81 -13.58 2.03 -3.55
N TRP A 82 -14.02 2.86 -2.61
CA TRP A 82 -13.36 4.12 -2.28
C TRP A 82 -11.95 3.92 -1.73
N ILE A 83 -11.74 2.95 -0.84
CA ILE A 83 -10.41 2.63 -0.32
C ILE A 83 -9.49 2.26 -1.49
N VAL A 84 -9.95 1.41 -2.41
CA VAL A 84 -9.16 1.02 -3.59
C VAL A 84 -8.82 2.24 -4.44
N MET A 85 -9.83 3.02 -4.84
CA MET A 85 -9.62 4.19 -5.69
C MET A 85 -8.68 5.22 -5.05
N ARG A 86 -8.84 5.50 -3.75
CA ARG A 86 -7.95 6.42 -3.01
C ARG A 86 -6.52 5.87 -2.88
N THR A 87 -6.37 4.56 -2.81
CA THR A 87 -5.06 3.91 -2.67
C THR A 87 -4.28 3.90 -3.98
N LEU A 88 -4.97 3.76 -5.12
CA LEU A 88 -4.35 3.70 -6.44
C LEU A 88 -4.05 5.09 -7.03
N TYR A 89 -4.93 6.07 -6.78
CA TYR A 89 -4.85 7.38 -7.42
C TYR A 89 -4.55 8.51 -6.44
N LYS A 90 -3.70 9.46 -6.85
CA LYS A 90 -3.33 10.64 -6.03
C LYS A 90 -4.53 11.54 -5.83
N THR A 91 -5.27 11.76 -6.91
CA THR A 91 -6.46 12.60 -6.99
C THR A 91 -7.62 11.81 -7.57
N LEU A 92 -8.82 12.11 -7.10
CA LEU A 92 -10.10 11.65 -7.65
C LEU A 92 -10.90 12.90 -7.99
N SER A 93 -11.80 12.83 -8.96
CA SER A 93 -12.65 13.96 -9.33
C SER A 93 -13.63 14.31 -8.21
N ASP A 94 -13.99 15.58 -8.12
CA ASP A 94 -15.00 16.04 -7.16
C ASP A 94 -16.35 15.36 -7.42
N GLU A 95 -16.74 15.17 -8.68
CA GLU A 95 -17.94 14.41 -9.07
C GLU A 95 -17.98 13.00 -8.44
N TYR A 96 -16.84 12.30 -8.41
CA TYR A 96 -16.76 10.98 -7.78
C TYR A 96 -16.95 11.09 -6.26
N ILE A 97 -16.34 12.08 -5.62
CA ILE A 97 -16.42 12.32 -4.17
C ILE A 97 -17.85 12.74 -3.78
N GLU A 98 -18.49 13.62 -4.56
CA GLU A 98 -19.87 14.04 -4.40
C GLU A 98 -20.83 12.86 -4.55
N GLY A 99 -20.63 12.03 -5.58
CA GLY A 99 -21.43 10.82 -5.80
C GLY A 99 -21.34 9.80 -4.66
N MET A 100 -20.20 9.73 -3.97
CA MET A 100 -20.02 8.94 -2.75
C MET A 100 -20.75 9.54 -1.56
N THR A 101 -20.62 10.86 -1.39
CA THR A 101 -21.24 11.63 -0.29
C THR A 101 -22.76 11.61 -0.39
N ALA A 102 -23.31 11.77 -1.59
CA ALA A 102 -24.75 11.72 -1.85
C ALA A 102 -25.39 10.37 -1.52
N LYS A 103 -24.59 9.29 -1.50
CA LYS A 103 -25.03 7.94 -1.10
C LYS A 103 -24.92 7.70 0.41
N GLY A 104 -24.52 8.71 1.18
CA GLY A 104 -24.34 8.61 2.64
C GLY A 104 -23.20 7.68 3.04
N ILE A 105 -22.18 7.50 2.19
CA ILE A 105 -21.09 6.59 2.46
C ILE A 105 -20.12 7.23 3.46
N THR A 106 -20.11 6.72 4.69
CA THR A 106 -19.12 7.09 5.71
C THR A 106 -17.82 6.33 5.46
N VAL A 107 -16.79 7.06 5.04
CA VAL A 107 -15.48 6.48 4.74
C VAL A 107 -14.58 6.43 5.98
N PRO A 108 -13.77 5.38 6.14
CA PRO A 108 -12.80 5.30 7.22
C PRO A 108 -11.69 6.34 7.01
N THR A 109 -11.30 7.02 8.09
CA THR A 109 -10.36 8.14 8.03
C THR A 109 -9.11 7.92 8.87
N ARG A 110 -9.16 7.04 9.86
CA ARG A 110 -8.04 6.82 10.78
C ARG A 110 -7.29 5.56 10.39
N ASP A 111 -5.98 5.69 10.29
CA ASP A 111 -5.09 4.55 10.15
C ASP A 111 -5.06 3.76 11.48
N ARG A 112 -5.42 2.48 11.41
CA ARG A 112 -5.44 1.54 12.54
C ARG A 112 -4.44 0.41 12.38
N THR A 113 -3.43 0.54 11.51
CA THR A 113 -2.45 -0.52 11.22
C THR A 113 -1.80 -1.07 12.48
N GLU A 114 -1.36 -0.22 13.42
CA GLU A 114 -0.78 -0.68 14.69
C GLU A 114 -1.76 -1.51 15.52
N ARG A 115 -3.02 -1.08 15.59
CA ARG A 115 -4.07 -1.79 16.32
C ARG A 115 -4.43 -3.10 15.61
N TYR A 116 -4.45 -3.11 14.29
CA TYR A 116 -4.64 -4.31 13.49
C TYR A 116 -3.53 -5.34 13.78
N PHE A 117 -2.26 -4.93 13.78
CA PHE A 117 -1.14 -5.82 14.08
C PHE A 117 -1.08 -6.32 15.53
N LYS A 118 -1.64 -5.59 16.49
CA LYS A 118 -1.84 -6.12 17.86
C LYS A 118 -2.82 -7.30 17.90
N LEU A 119 -3.80 -7.32 17.00
CA LEU A 119 -4.80 -8.40 16.90
C LEU A 119 -4.33 -9.51 15.97
N MET A 120 -3.67 -9.16 14.87
CA MET A 120 -3.24 -10.04 13.79
C MET A 120 -1.78 -9.70 13.41
N PRO A 121 -0.78 -10.24 14.13
CA PRO A 121 0.62 -9.94 13.87
C PRO A 121 1.01 -10.21 12.41
N PRO A 122 1.80 -9.33 11.77
CA PRO A 122 2.17 -9.49 10.38
C PRO A 122 3.06 -10.72 10.20
N VAL A 123 2.74 -11.54 9.20
CA VAL A 123 3.61 -12.66 8.79
C VAL A 123 4.76 -12.18 7.91
N THR A 124 4.57 -11.07 7.18
CA THR A 124 5.58 -10.47 6.31
C THR A 124 5.35 -8.97 6.22
N MET A 125 6.41 -8.20 6.45
CA MET A 125 6.37 -6.75 6.25
C MET A 125 6.58 -6.41 4.77
N PRO A 126 6.00 -5.30 4.27
CA PRO A 126 6.28 -4.81 2.93
C PRO A 126 7.77 -4.54 2.72
N THR A 127 8.32 -4.99 1.59
CA THR A 127 9.69 -4.68 1.19
C THR A 127 9.82 -3.20 0.81
N GLU A 128 10.90 -2.56 1.25
CA GLU A 128 11.23 -1.20 0.82
C GLU A 128 11.95 -1.22 -0.52
N PHE A 129 11.46 -0.42 -1.47
CA PHE A 129 12.02 -0.30 -2.81
C PHE A 129 12.68 1.07 -2.99
N ASN A 130 13.81 1.12 -3.70
CA ASN A 130 14.42 2.38 -4.10
C ASN A 130 13.57 3.02 -5.20
N MET A 131 13.02 4.19 -4.89
CA MET A 131 12.13 4.96 -5.76
C MET A 131 12.88 5.95 -6.67
N ASN A 132 14.20 6.11 -6.49
CA ASN A 132 14.99 7.15 -7.14
C ASN A 132 15.77 6.66 -8.37
N THR A 133 15.15 5.80 -9.18
CA THR A 133 15.70 5.35 -10.47
C THR A 133 15.21 6.26 -11.61
N ASP A 134 15.97 6.35 -12.71
CA ASP A 134 15.54 7.09 -13.90
C ASP A 134 14.23 6.54 -14.46
N ASP A 135 14.09 5.21 -14.51
CA ASP A 135 12.89 4.55 -15.02
C ASP A 135 11.66 4.86 -14.16
N ALA A 136 11.79 4.86 -12.82
CA ALA A 136 10.70 5.23 -11.93
C ALA A 136 10.29 6.69 -12.12
N ARG A 137 11.26 7.61 -12.26
CA ARG A 137 10.99 9.03 -12.53
C ARG A 137 10.27 9.21 -13.87
N HIS A 138 10.74 8.56 -14.93
CA HIS A 138 10.13 8.62 -16.25
C HIS A 138 8.70 8.05 -16.24
N TYR A 139 8.50 6.91 -15.57
CA TYR A 139 7.17 6.33 -15.40
C TYR A 139 6.22 7.27 -14.64
N ALA A 140 6.67 7.85 -13.53
CA ALA A 140 5.87 8.78 -12.73
C ALA A 140 5.47 10.04 -13.52
N ALA A 141 6.35 10.53 -14.39
CA ALA A 141 6.05 11.66 -15.28
C ALA A 141 4.96 11.32 -16.32
N ASN A 142 4.97 10.10 -16.86
CA ASN A 142 3.96 9.65 -17.82
C ASN A 142 2.59 9.33 -17.19
N PHE A 143 2.58 8.99 -15.89
CA PHE A 143 1.37 8.62 -15.16
C PHE A 143 1.24 9.40 -13.84
N PRO A 144 1.08 10.74 -13.89
CA PRO A 144 1.17 11.60 -12.72
C PRO A 144 0.09 11.32 -11.69
N ASN A 145 -1.06 10.78 -12.10
CA ASN A 145 -2.20 10.49 -11.25
C ASN A 145 -2.05 9.20 -10.42
N LEU A 146 -1.11 8.31 -10.75
CA LEU A 146 -0.91 7.07 -10.01
C LEU A 146 -0.13 7.31 -8.72
N ARG A 147 -0.55 6.68 -7.62
CA ARG A 147 0.19 6.69 -6.34
C ARG A 147 1.37 5.73 -6.37
N GLN A 148 1.20 4.58 -7.00
CA GLN A 148 2.22 3.55 -7.04
C GLN A 148 2.92 3.52 -8.38
N ILE A 149 4.25 3.41 -8.32
CA ILE A 149 5.09 3.05 -9.46
C ILE A 149 5.22 1.52 -9.47
N PRO A 150 5.08 0.79 -10.58
CA PRO A 150 5.30 -0.65 -10.59
C PRO A 150 6.68 -1.02 -10.06
N THR A 151 6.79 -2.12 -9.31
CA THR A 151 8.06 -2.57 -8.71
C THR A 151 9.10 -2.92 -9.76
N THR A 152 8.69 -3.28 -10.98
CA THR A 152 9.57 -3.51 -12.13
C THR A 152 10.42 -2.30 -12.53
N PHE A 153 9.99 -1.08 -12.18
CA PHE A 153 10.75 0.16 -12.43
C PHE A 153 11.53 0.62 -11.20
N ARG A 154 11.37 -0.05 -10.05
CA ARG A 154 12.06 0.24 -8.80
C ARG A 154 13.24 -0.72 -8.66
N ARG A 155 14.34 -0.26 -8.07
CA ARG A 155 15.42 -1.19 -7.65
C ARG A 155 15.14 -1.69 -6.25
N LEU A 156 15.25 -3.00 -6.03
CA LEU A 156 15.48 -3.50 -4.69
C LEU A 156 16.78 -2.90 -4.19
N GLY A 157 16.74 -2.25 -3.02
CA GLY A 157 17.97 -1.81 -2.38
C GLY A 157 18.92 -2.99 -2.26
N THR A 158 20.20 -2.75 -2.51
CA THR A 158 21.25 -3.72 -2.18
C THR A 158 21.16 -4.10 -0.70
N GLU A 159 21.63 -5.29 -0.33
CA GLU A 159 21.60 -5.75 1.06
C GLU A 159 22.30 -4.73 1.99
N THR A 160 23.34 -4.09 1.49
CA THR A 160 24.06 -2.98 2.11
C THR A 160 23.15 -1.76 2.33
N GLU A 161 22.44 -1.29 1.31
CA GLU A 161 21.50 -0.15 1.45
C GLU A 161 20.36 -0.46 2.43
N ARG A 162 19.83 -1.69 2.44
CA ARG A 162 18.82 -2.13 3.42
C ARG A 162 19.38 -2.11 4.84
N ALA A 163 20.60 -2.60 5.03
CA ALA A 163 21.29 -2.58 6.32
C ALA A 163 21.54 -1.14 6.80
N THR A 164 21.97 -0.23 5.91
CA THR A 164 22.19 1.18 6.23
C THR A 164 20.89 1.90 6.61
N VAL A 165 19.80 1.69 5.87
CA VAL A 165 18.49 2.29 6.20
C VAL A 165 17.95 1.76 7.52
N ALA A 166 18.09 0.46 7.79
CA ALA A 166 17.70 -0.15 9.06
C ALA A 166 18.54 0.39 10.25
N MET A 167 19.85 0.56 10.05
CA MET A 167 20.76 1.16 11.02
C MET A 167 20.38 2.62 11.31
N LEU A 168 20.13 3.42 10.28
CA LEU A 168 19.71 4.83 10.43
C LEU A 168 18.35 4.97 11.13
N LYS A 169 17.38 4.10 10.83
CA LYS A 169 16.08 4.05 11.53
C LYS A 169 16.24 3.69 13.01
N ARG A 170 17.13 2.76 13.35
CA ARG A 170 17.46 2.41 14.75
C ARG A 170 18.13 3.57 15.48
N LEU A 171 19.09 4.24 14.85
CA LEU A 171 19.76 5.42 15.40
C LEU A 171 18.76 6.56 15.66
N ASN A 172 17.88 6.84 14.70
CA ASN A 172 16.88 7.89 14.85
C ASN A 172 15.85 7.56 15.95
N ALA A 173 15.46 6.29 16.07
CA ALA A 173 14.59 5.82 17.16
C ALA A 173 15.27 5.85 18.54
N GLN A 174 16.60 5.70 18.62
CA GLN A 174 17.37 5.84 19.88
C GLN A 174 17.50 7.31 20.30
N ILE A 175 17.78 8.20 19.34
CA ILE A 175 17.85 9.65 19.57
C ILE A 175 16.50 10.19 20.07
N LEU A 176 15.39 9.80 19.45
CA LEU A 176 14.04 10.19 19.87
C LEU A 176 13.63 9.63 21.24
N ARG A 177 14.31 8.58 21.74
CA ARG A 177 14.09 8.00 23.07
C ARG A 177 15.09 8.50 24.13
N GLY A 178 15.94 9.48 23.80
CA GLY A 178 16.96 9.99 24.72
C GLY A 178 18.03 8.96 25.12
N SER A 179 18.20 7.90 24.35
CA SER A 179 19.19 6.85 24.59
C SER A 179 20.41 7.07 23.70
N ALA A 180 21.61 7.05 24.28
CA ALA A 180 22.86 7.26 23.53
C ALA A 180 23.05 6.16 22.44
N PRO A 181 23.49 6.52 21.22
CA PRO A 181 23.63 5.55 20.14
C PRO A 181 24.82 4.61 20.39
N VAL A 182 24.57 3.30 20.29
CA VAL A 182 25.61 2.27 20.31
C VAL A 182 26.09 2.05 18.87
N ILE A 183 27.25 2.59 18.53
CA ILE A 183 27.92 2.34 17.26
C ILE A 183 28.71 1.04 17.40
N ALA A 184 28.20 -0.06 16.85
CA ALA A 184 28.98 -1.27 16.70
C ALA A 184 29.96 -1.07 15.53
N GLN A 185 31.26 -1.11 15.81
CA GLN A 185 32.29 -1.05 14.77
C GLN A 185 32.28 -2.33 13.92
N PRO A 186 32.50 -2.24 12.60
CA PRO A 186 32.61 -3.39 11.73
C PRO A 186 33.90 -4.16 12.07
N THR A 187 33.76 -5.44 12.40
CA THR A 187 34.87 -6.38 12.58
C THR A 187 35.61 -6.52 11.26
N THR A 188 36.86 -6.04 11.20
CA THR A 188 37.80 -6.35 10.13
C THR A 188 38.19 -7.82 10.25
N ALA A 189 37.73 -8.65 9.32
CA ALA A 189 38.29 -9.97 9.09
C ALA A 189 39.66 -9.78 8.43
N ASN A 190 40.72 -10.14 9.16
CA ASN A 190 42.07 -10.24 8.60
C ASN A 190 42.17 -11.48 7.69
N ALA A 191 42.94 -11.31 6.62
CA ALA A 191 43.36 -12.31 5.64
C ALA A 191 44.17 -13.46 6.27
#